data_AF-A0A814D6A1-F1
#
_entry.id   AF-A0A814D6A1-F1
#
_cell.length_a   1.000
_cell.length_b   1.000
_cell.length_c   1.000
_cell.angle_alpha   90.00
_cell.angle_beta   90.00
_cell.angle_gamma   90.00
#
_symmetry.space_group_name_H-M   'P 1'
#
loop_
_entity.id
_entity.type
_entity.pdbx_description
1 polymer ?
#
loop_
_entity_poly.entity_id
_entity_poly.type
_entity_poly.pdbx_seq_one_letter_code
_entity_poly.pdbx_strand_id
1 'polypeptide(L)'
;MQNSPDYTRFLSTAAARRQPSAIREATQLFARSPPSTISFAAGNPNVALFPFKEATITLKDDTTIQLDSSDMSKALQYLPTPGQADLLEWLRKLQVRYHSPIDFKRYELCVTNGSMEGLSKAFELVLNTTESILVDSPCYSGSLDFLRGFGANIISINTDSNGMSAEYLNNILSQKSKSEIKSE
;
A
#
# COMPACT_ATOMS: atom_id res chain seq x y z
N MET A 1 -26.55 8.00 3.34
CA MET A 1 -25.15 7.72 2.94
C MET A 1 -24.27 8.76 3.62
N GLN A 2 -23.55 8.38 4.67
CA GLN A 2 -22.69 9.32 5.41
C GLN A 2 -21.42 9.57 4.59
N ASN A 3 -21.11 10.82 4.22
CA ASN A 3 -19.91 11.15 3.44
C ASN A 3 -18.66 10.64 4.17
N SER A 4 -17.79 9.92 3.46
CA SER A 4 -16.47 9.57 4.00
C SER A 4 -15.69 10.87 4.26
N PRO A 5 -14.85 10.92 5.32
CA PRO A 5 -14.05 12.11 5.59
C PRO A 5 -13.11 12.42 4.42
N ASP A 6 -12.98 13.71 4.08
CA ASP A 6 -12.03 14.16 3.06
C ASP A 6 -10.63 14.34 3.68
N TYR A 7 -9.69 13.51 3.26
CA TYR A 7 -8.30 13.52 3.72
C TYR A 7 -7.35 14.23 2.75
N THR A 8 -7.83 14.83 1.66
CA THR A 8 -6.97 15.48 0.63
C THR A 8 -6.06 16.55 1.21
N ARG A 9 -6.51 17.28 2.25
CA ARG A 9 -5.69 18.29 2.94
C ARG A 9 -4.43 17.75 3.62
N PHE A 10 -4.35 16.44 3.85
CA PHE A 10 -3.21 15.79 4.50
C PHE A 10 -2.23 15.20 3.49
N LEU A 11 -2.50 15.29 2.19
CA LEU A 11 -1.55 14.82 1.19
C LEU A 11 -0.31 15.70 1.21
N SER A 12 0.86 15.06 1.12
CA SER A 12 2.10 15.78 0.87
C SER A 12 2.04 16.53 -0.46
N THR A 13 2.86 17.56 -0.59
CA THR A 13 2.94 18.35 -1.84
C THR A 13 3.36 17.47 -3.02
N ALA A 14 4.24 16.50 -2.78
CA ALA A 14 4.66 15.55 -3.79
C ALA A 14 3.50 14.63 -4.20
N ALA A 15 2.76 14.08 -3.22
CA ALA A 15 1.62 13.21 -3.47
C ALA A 15 0.49 13.91 -4.22
N ALA A 16 0.11 15.11 -3.81
CA ALA A 16 -0.95 15.90 -4.43
C ALA A 16 -0.68 16.24 -5.90
N ARG A 17 0.59 16.25 -6.32
CA ARG A 17 1.00 16.50 -7.72
C ARG A 17 1.01 15.25 -8.60
N ARG A 18 0.95 14.04 -8.03
CA ARG A 18 0.98 12.80 -8.82
C ARG A 18 -0.27 12.74 -9.72
N GLN A 19 -0.08 12.33 -10.96
CA GLN A 19 -1.14 12.14 -11.95
C GLN A 19 -1.21 10.67 -12.37
N PRO A 20 -2.40 10.18 -12.77
CA PRO A 20 -2.52 8.85 -13.37
C PRO A 20 -1.61 8.70 -14.60
N SER A 21 -0.99 7.53 -14.74
CA SER A 21 -0.20 7.22 -15.92
C SER A 21 -1.13 6.90 -17.09
N ALA A 22 -1.04 7.67 -18.18
CA ALA A 22 -1.84 7.44 -19.38
C ALA A 22 -1.72 6.01 -19.93
N ILE A 23 -0.51 5.42 -19.87
CA ILE A 23 -0.28 4.03 -20.30
C ILE A 23 -1.00 3.05 -19.37
N ARG A 24 -1.00 3.30 -18.05
CA ARG A 24 -1.70 2.44 -17.09
C ARG A 24 -3.21 2.52 -17.23
N GLU A 25 -3.76 3.70 -17.49
CA GLU A 25 -5.17 3.87 -17.83
C GLU A 25 -5.53 3.09 -19.11
N ALA A 26 -4.69 3.18 -20.15
CA ALA A 26 -4.88 2.39 -21.38
C ALA A 26 -4.84 0.87 -21.12
N THR A 27 -3.93 0.39 -20.27
CA THR A 27 -3.89 -1.02 -19.86
C THR A 27 -5.19 -1.44 -19.16
N GLN A 28 -5.75 -0.61 -18.28
CA GLN A 28 -7.02 -0.91 -17.61
C GLN A 28 -8.20 -0.95 -18.58
N LEU A 29 -8.25 -0.02 -19.53
CA LEU A 29 -9.28 -0.01 -20.58
C LEU A 29 -9.18 -1.26 -21.44
N PHE A 30 -7.98 -1.64 -21.85
CA PHE A 30 -7.76 -2.86 -22.63
C PHE A 30 -8.18 -4.12 -21.87
N ALA A 31 -7.87 -4.21 -20.57
CA ALA A 31 -8.28 -5.34 -19.73
C ALA A 31 -9.81 -5.50 -19.61
N ARG A 32 -10.58 -4.44 -19.88
CA ARG A 32 -12.06 -4.45 -19.90
C ARG A 32 -12.65 -4.49 -21.31
N SER A 33 -11.81 -4.48 -22.35
CA SER A 33 -12.24 -4.46 -23.74
C SER A 33 -12.62 -5.86 -24.23
N PRO A 34 -13.45 -5.98 -25.29
CA PRO A 34 -13.79 -7.28 -25.87
C PRO A 34 -12.55 -8.06 -26.31
N PRO A 35 -12.53 -9.41 -26.21
CA PRO A 35 -11.39 -10.23 -26.61
C PRO A 35 -10.95 -10.08 -28.07
N SER A 36 -11.84 -9.60 -28.95
CA SER A 36 -11.55 -9.31 -30.36
C SER A 36 -10.75 -8.02 -30.57
N THR A 37 -10.53 -7.22 -29.52
CA THR A 37 -9.82 -5.95 -29.60
C THR A 37 -8.33 -6.19 -29.82
N ILE A 38 -7.77 -5.63 -30.90
CA ILE A 38 -6.33 -5.61 -31.13
C ILE A 38 -5.77 -4.31 -30.55
N SER A 39 -4.91 -4.42 -29.52
CA SER A 39 -4.29 -3.24 -28.90
C SER A 39 -2.92 -2.94 -29.52
N PHE A 40 -2.79 -1.73 -30.07
CA PHE A 40 -1.51 -1.12 -30.44
C PHE A 40 -1.04 -0.07 -29.42
N ALA A 41 -1.79 0.11 -28.31
CA ALA A 41 -1.62 1.23 -27.38
C ALA A 41 -0.70 0.93 -26.18
N ALA A 42 -0.53 -0.34 -25.82
CA ALA A 42 0.25 -0.76 -24.66
C ALA A 42 1.41 -1.69 -25.07
N GLY A 43 2.57 -1.50 -24.45
CA GLY A 43 3.76 -2.33 -24.65
C GLY A 43 3.70 -3.68 -23.92
N ASN A 44 2.58 -4.40 -24.02
CA ASN A 44 2.45 -5.72 -23.40
C ASN A 44 3.13 -6.78 -24.27
N PRO A 45 4.17 -7.48 -23.77
CA PRO A 45 4.86 -8.50 -24.53
C PRO A 45 3.97 -9.71 -24.80
N ASN A 46 4.25 -10.42 -25.90
CA ASN A 46 3.56 -11.66 -26.25
C ASN A 46 3.89 -12.75 -25.23
N VAL A 47 2.87 -13.24 -24.51
CA VAL A 47 3.00 -14.27 -23.46
C VAL A 47 3.58 -15.58 -23.98
N ALA A 48 3.42 -15.90 -25.27
CA ALA A 48 3.98 -17.09 -25.88
C ALA A 48 5.53 -17.09 -25.94
N LEU A 49 6.16 -15.93 -25.74
CA LEU A 49 7.61 -15.78 -25.69
C LEU A 49 8.17 -15.85 -24.27
N PHE A 50 7.33 -15.99 -23.25
CA PHE A 50 7.79 -16.12 -21.88
C PHE A 50 8.49 -17.48 -21.70
N PRO A 51 9.70 -17.52 -21.11
CA PRO A 51 10.53 -18.73 -21.09
C PRO A 51 10.14 -19.74 -20.00
N PHE A 52 8.92 -19.67 -19.47
CA PHE A 52 8.43 -20.54 -18.39
C PHE A 52 7.09 -21.15 -18.76
N LYS A 53 7.04 -22.48 -18.81
CA LYS A 53 5.85 -23.23 -19.23
C LYS A 53 4.93 -23.59 -18.06
N GLU A 54 5.48 -24.04 -16.95
CA GLU A 54 4.76 -24.54 -15.78
C GLU A 54 5.66 -24.46 -14.55
N ALA A 55 5.07 -24.55 -13.36
CA ALA A 55 5.82 -24.63 -12.11
C ALA A 55 5.10 -25.51 -11.09
N THR A 56 5.87 -26.29 -10.34
CA THR A 56 5.38 -27.05 -9.18
C THR A 56 6.02 -26.50 -7.93
N ILE A 57 5.21 -26.17 -6.93
CA ILE A 57 5.68 -25.74 -5.60
C ILE A 57 5.25 -26.81 -4.60
N THR A 58 6.23 -27.43 -3.94
CA THR A 58 5.98 -28.39 -2.85
C THR A 58 6.19 -27.71 -1.51
N LEU A 59 5.16 -27.75 -0.66
CA LEU A 59 5.20 -27.20 0.69
C LEU A 59 5.84 -28.21 1.67
N LYS A 60 6.17 -27.75 2.88
CA LYS A 60 6.78 -28.59 3.93
C LYS A 60 5.89 -29.74 4.41
N ASP A 61 4.58 -29.67 4.16
CA ASP A 61 3.59 -30.69 4.49
C ASP A 61 3.28 -31.63 3.31
N ASP A 62 4.17 -31.64 2.31
CA ASP A 62 4.06 -32.40 1.05
C ASP A 62 2.88 -32.01 0.14
N THR A 63 2.15 -30.94 0.47
CA THR A 63 1.15 -30.35 -0.44
C THR A 63 1.86 -29.83 -1.70
N THR A 64 1.35 -30.20 -2.87
CA THR A 64 1.86 -29.71 -4.15
C THR A 64 0.89 -28.72 -4.77
N ILE A 65 1.43 -27.57 -5.19
CA ILE A 65 0.72 -26.55 -5.96
C ILE A 65 1.26 -26.62 -7.38
N GLN A 66 0.36 -26.84 -8.34
CA GLN A 66 0.70 -26.90 -9.76
C GLN A 66 0.23 -25.60 -10.43
N LEU A 67 1.13 -24.97 -11.17
CA LEU A 67 0.85 -23.80 -12.00
C LEU A 67 1.03 -24.21 -13.46
N ASP A 68 -0.07 -24.17 -14.21
CA ASP A 68 -0.05 -24.54 -15.62
C ASP A 68 0.37 -23.38 -16.53
N SER A 69 0.43 -23.63 -17.84
CA SER A 69 0.80 -22.60 -18.82
C SER A 69 -0.11 -21.36 -18.84
N SER A 70 -1.38 -21.50 -18.49
CA SER A 70 -2.31 -20.39 -18.37
C SER A 70 -1.99 -19.57 -17.10
N ASP A 71 -1.72 -20.25 -15.99
CA ASP A 71 -1.32 -19.58 -14.74
C ASP A 71 0.00 -18.83 -14.91
N MET A 72 1.00 -19.46 -15.53
CA MET A 72 2.29 -18.83 -15.83
C MET A 72 2.12 -17.62 -16.75
N SER A 73 1.28 -17.71 -17.79
CA SER A 73 1.00 -16.60 -18.70
C SER A 73 0.38 -15.40 -17.98
N LYS A 74 -0.54 -15.64 -17.04
CA LYS A 74 -1.19 -14.58 -16.25
C LYS A 74 -0.23 -13.97 -15.23
N ALA A 75 0.53 -14.80 -14.52
CA ALA A 75 1.42 -14.37 -13.45
C ALA A 75 2.61 -13.52 -13.95
N LEU A 76 3.09 -13.80 -15.16
CA LEU A 76 4.27 -13.16 -15.74
C LEU A 76 3.94 -11.91 -16.57
N GLN A 77 2.66 -11.66 -16.86
CA GLN A 77 2.23 -10.49 -17.63
C GLN A 77 2.07 -9.25 -16.74
N TYR A 78 2.14 -8.07 -17.34
CA TYR A 78 1.77 -6.84 -16.68
C TYR A 78 0.32 -6.89 -16.18
N LEU A 79 0.14 -6.47 -14.92
CA LEU A 79 -1.15 -6.40 -14.24
C LEU A 79 -1.54 -4.94 -13.95
N PRO A 80 -2.84 -4.70 -13.67
CA PRO A 80 -3.28 -3.46 -13.05
C PRO A 80 -2.51 -3.20 -11.75
N THR A 81 -2.27 -1.93 -11.44
CA THR A 81 -1.50 -1.51 -10.26
C THR A 81 -1.97 -2.12 -8.93
N PRO A 82 -3.29 -2.26 -8.65
CA PRO A 82 -3.73 -2.88 -7.40
C PRO A 82 -3.27 -4.34 -7.22
N GLY A 83 -3.12 -5.09 -8.32
CA GLY A 83 -2.71 -6.49 -8.31
C GLY A 83 -3.58 -7.40 -9.17
N GLN A 84 -3.35 -8.70 -9.05
CA GLN A 84 -4.12 -9.75 -9.73
C GLN A 84 -5.50 -9.92 -9.06
N ALA A 85 -6.55 -10.08 -9.87
CA ALA A 85 -7.94 -10.02 -9.39
C ALA A 85 -8.29 -11.11 -8.36
N ASP A 86 -7.86 -12.36 -8.59
CA ASP A 86 -8.16 -13.48 -7.69
C ASP A 86 -7.47 -13.32 -6.34
N LEU A 87 -6.22 -12.84 -6.34
CA LEU A 87 -5.48 -12.49 -5.13
C LEU A 87 -6.18 -11.38 -4.35
N LEU A 88 -6.60 -10.31 -5.04
CA LEU A 88 -7.32 -9.20 -4.41
C LEU A 88 -8.62 -9.66 -3.77
N GLU A 89 -9.38 -10.52 -4.44
CA GLU A 89 -10.61 -11.09 -3.89
C GLU A 89 -10.35 -11.98 -2.67
N TRP A 90 -9.32 -12.81 -2.72
CA TRP A 90 -8.90 -13.61 -1.58
C TRP A 90 -8.49 -12.72 -0.38
N LEU A 91 -7.70 -11.68 -0.63
CA LEU A 91 -7.28 -10.72 0.39
C LEU A 91 -8.48 -9.96 0.98
N ARG A 92 -9.48 -9.60 0.17
CA ARG A 92 -10.73 -8.99 0.68
C ARG A 92 -11.43 -9.92 1.66
N LYS A 93 -11.60 -11.19 1.31
CA LYS A 93 -12.21 -12.20 2.20
C LYS A 93 -11.43 -12.37 3.49
N LEU A 94 -10.09 -12.33 3.41
CA LEU A 94 -9.21 -12.36 4.58
C LEU A 94 -9.48 -11.16 5.50
N GLN A 95 -9.54 -9.95 4.94
CA GLN A 95 -9.84 -8.73 5.69
C GLN A 95 -11.23 -8.80 6.34
N VAL A 96 -12.25 -9.31 5.64
CA VAL A 96 -13.61 -9.48 6.20
C VAL A 96 -13.56 -10.38 7.42
N ARG A 97 -12.90 -11.54 7.27
CA ARG A 97 -12.85 -12.58 8.30
C ARG A 97 -12.25 -12.09 9.61
N TYR A 98 -11.18 -11.29 9.54
CA TYR A 98 -10.43 -10.89 10.74
C TYR A 98 -10.75 -9.49 11.25
N HIS A 99 -11.20 -8.57 10.40
CA HIS A 99 -11.40 -7.17 10.79
C HIS A 99 -12.86 -6.72 10.72
N SER A 100 -13.73 -7.41 9.98
CA SER A 100 -15.16 -7.10 9.85
C SER A 100 -15.47 -5.58 9.70
N PRO A 101 -14.82 -4.85 8.78
CA PRO A 101 -15.04 -3.42 8.64
C PRO A 101 -16.48 -3.11 8.25
N ILE A 102 -16.94 -1.96 8.76
CA ILE A 102 -18.35 -1.55 8.77
C ILE A 102 -18.92 -1.37 7.33
N ASP A 103 -18.09 -0.96 6.38
CA ASP A 103 -18.48 -0.79 4.98
C ASP A 103 -17.29 -1.00 4.03
N PHE A 104 -17.10 -2.23 3.55
CA PHE A 104 -16.02 -2.56 2.61
C PHE A 104 -16.00 -1.72 1.33
N LYS A 105 -17.14 -1.16 0.91
CA LYS A 105 -17.21 -0.34 -0.31
C LYS A 105 -16.43 0.97 -0.19
N ARG A 106 -16.00 1.32 1.02
CA ARG A 106 -15.18 2.51 1.31
C ARG A 106 -13.69 2.22 1.39
N TYR A 107 -13.29 0.96 1.27
CA TYR A 107 -11.90 0.53 1.40
C TYR A 107 -11.41 -0.06 0.08
N GLU A 108 -10.17 0.26 -0.26
CA GLU A 108 -9.47 -0.34 -1.38
C GLU A 108 -8.27 -1.13 -0.87
N LEU A 109 -7.85 -2.12 -1.67
CA LEU A 109 -6.64 -2.90 -1.40
C LEU A 109 -5.55 -2.53 -2.39
N CYS A 110 -4.33 -2.43 -1.89
CA CYS A 110 -3.13 -2.26 -2.69
C CYS A 110 -2.10 -3.29 -2.24
N VAL A 111 -1.64 -4.14 -3.16
CA VAL A 111 -0.56 -5.08 -2.89
C VAL A 111 0.77 -4.33 -2.89
N THR A 112 1.60 -4.58 -1.88
CA THR A 112 2.96 -4.03 -1.77
C THR A 112 3.97 -5.17 -1.73
N ASN A 113 5.24 -4.88 -2.00
CA ASN A 113 6.36 -5.81 -1.90
C ASN A 113 6.85 -5.96 -0.45
N GLY A 114 5.92 -5.94 0.51
CA GLY A 114 6.18 -6.00 1.94
C GLY A 114 5.75 -4.75 2.71
N SER A 115 5.80 -4.86 4.03
CA SER A 115 5.35 -3.81 4.96
C SER A 115 6.18 -2.54 4.86
N MET A 116 7.49 -2.64 4.62
CA MET A 116 8.38 -1.48 4.53
C MET A 116 8.10 -0.60 3.31
N GLU A 117 7.80 -1.20 2.14
CA GLU A 117 7.38 -0.42 0.97
C GLU A 117 6.00 0.24 1.22
N GLY A 118 5.08 -0.48 1.85
CA GLY A 118 3.77 0.08 2.20
C GLY A 118 3.90 1.27 3.14
N LEU A 119 4.75 1.13 4.16
CA LEU A 119 4.98 2.18 5.15
C LEU A 119 5.71 3.38 4.55
N SER A 120 6.74 3.18 3.74
CA SER A 120 7.43 4.30 3.06
C SER A 120 6.50 5.09 2.15
N LYS A 121 5.66 4.39 1.37
CA LYS A 121 4.63 5.02 0.55
C LYS A 121 3.59 5.78 1.38
N ALA A 122 3.19 5.22 2.52
CA ALA A 122 2.25 5.90 3.42
C ALA A 122 2.87 7.18 4.00
N PHE A 123 4.13 7.16 4.40
CA PHE A 123 4.84 8.38 4.84
C PHE A 123 4.95 9.40 3.71
N GLU A 124 5.42 9.01 2.53
CA GLU A 124 5.49 9.93 1.38
C GLU A 124 4.13 10.48 0.96
N LEU A 125 3.04 9.74 1.20
CA LEU A 125 1.69 10.17 0.88
C LEU A 125 1.26 11.35 1.75
N VAL A 126 1.63 11.36 3.03
CA VAL A 126 1.06 12.29 4.03
C VAL A 126 2.06 13.24 4.67
N LEU A 127 3.36 13.06 4.41
CA LEU A 127 4.42 13.80 5.06
C LEU A 127 5.26 14.57 4.04
N ASN A 128 5.49 15.85 4.29
CA ASN A 128 6.53 16.66 3.67
C ASN A 128 7.81 16.62 4.53
N THR A 129 8.97 16.89 3.93
CA THR A 129 10.22 17.06 4.68
C THR A 129 10.05 18.15 5.76
N THR A 130 10.66 17.97 6.92
CA THR A 130 10.56 18.81 8.13
C THR A 130 9.21 18.81 8.86
N GLU A 131 8.17 18.16 8.32
CA GLU A 131 6.93 17.98 9.07
C GLU A 131 7.10 16.97 10.20
N SER A 132 6.30 17.14 11.25
CA SER A 132 6.37 16.29 12.42
C SER A 132 5.52 15.05 12.29
N ILE A 133 6.05 13.92 12.77
CA ILE A 133 5.32 12.66 12.91
C ILE A 133 5.43 12.17 14.35
N LEU A 134 4.31 11.66 14.88
CA LEU A 134 4.27 11.02 16.20
C LEU A 134 4.57 9.53 16.04
N VAL A 135 5.45 8.99 16.88
CA VAL A 135 5.80 7.56 16.89
C VAL A 135 5.82 7.02 18.31
N ASP A 136 5.58 5.72 18.47
CA ASP A 136 5.77 5.03 19.75
C ASP A 136 7.25 5.05 20.19
N SER A 137 7.50 5.00 21.50
CA SER A 137 8.81 4.77 22.09
C SER A 137 8.73 3.60 23.07
N PRO A 138 9.33 2.43 22.72
CA PRO A 138 10.20 2.19 21.57
C PRO A 138 9.45 2.07 20.22
N CYS A 139 10.09 2.54 19.14
CA CYS A 139 9.60 2.40 17.76
C CYS A 139 10.36 1.31 16.99
N TYR A 140 9.73 0.73 15.96
CA TYR A 140 10.42 -0.12 14.99
C TYR A 140 11.53 0.64 14.26
N SER A 141 12.75 0.09 14.26
CA SER A 141 13.94 0.75 13.72
C SER A 141 13.82 1.10 12.24
N GLY A 142 13.20 0.23 11.43
CA GLY A 142 13.01 0.50 10.00
C GLY A 142 12.19 1.76 9.72
N SER A 143 11.19 2.04 10.57
CA SER A 143 10.43 3.29 10.52
C SER A 143 11.31 4.49 10.84
N LEU A 144 12.10 4.39 11.91
CA LEU A 144 13.00 5.47 12.34
C LEU A 144 14.07 5.78 11.29
N ASP A 145 14.68 4.75 10.69
CA ASP A 145 15.72 4.92 9.68
C ASP A 145 15.18 5.61 8.43
N PHE A 146 13.99 5.21 7.97
CA PHE A 146 13.31 5.91 6.88
C PHE A 146 13.00 7.37 7.24
N LEU A 147 12.35 7.61 8.39
CA LEU A 147 11.89 8.94 8.79
C LEU A 147 13.05 9.93 9.01
N ARG A 148 14.16 9.46 9.60
CA ARG A 148 15.39 10.25 9.73
C ARG A 148 15.99 10.59 8.37
N GLY A 149 16.09 9.62 7.46
CA GLY A 149 16.58 9.83 6.10
C GLY A 149 15.66 10.75 5.28
N PHE A 150 14.35 10.70 5.53
CA PHE A 150 13.34 11.57 4.92
C PHE A 150 13.38 13.00 5.47
N GLY A 151 14.05 13.23 6.60
CA GLY A 151 14.13 14.53 7.27
C GLY A 151 12.85 14.92 8.01
N ALA A 152 12.11 13.94 8.52
CA ALA A 152 10.93 14.18 9.37
C ALA A 152 11.34 14.61 10.78
N ASN A 153 10.54 15.47 11.42
CA ASN A 153 10.69 15.76 12.84
C ASN A 153 9.96 14.66 13.66
N ILE A 154 10.73 13.76 14.27
CA ILE A 154 10.17 12.61 14.99
C ILE A 154 9.88 13.02 16.43
N ILE A 155 8.61 12.91 16.83
CA ILE A 155 8.16 13.15 18.20
C ILE A 155 7.76 11.80 18.80
N SER A 156 8.51 11.38 19.81
CA SER A 156 8.29 10.11 20.48
C SER A 156 7.18 10.21 21.53
N ILE A 157 6.30 9.21 21.57
CA ILE A 157 5.26 9.04 22.58
C ILE A 157 5.61 7.81 23.41
N ASN A 158 5.76 7.98 24.72
CA ASN A 158 6.09 6.87 25.60
C ASN A 158 4.99 5.81 25.62
N THR A 159 5.40 4.55 25.57
CA THR A 159 4.49 3.41 25.73
C THR A 159 4.53 2.89 27.17
N ASP A 160 3.37 2.41 27.65
CA ASP A 160 3.25 1.64 28.89
C ASP A 160 2.97 0.16 28.58
N SER A 161 2.58 -0.63 29.59
CA SER A 161 2.28 -2.06 29.44
C SER A 161 1.12 -2.36 28.47
N ASN A 162 0.33 -1.36 28.11
CA ASN A 162 -0.82 -1.45 27.20
C ASN A 162 -0.55 -0.79 25.83
N GLY A 163 0.68 -0.32 25.57
CA GLY A 163 1.06 0.35 24.32
C GLY A 163 1.16 1.87 24.46
N MET A 164 0.89 2.61 23.37
CA MET A 164 0.99 4.08 23.35
C MET A 164 0.14 4.70 24.46
N SER A 165 0.74 5.57 25.29
CA SER A 165 -0.04 6.24 26.32
C SER A 165 -0.92 7.36 25.72
N ALA A 166 -2.24 7.15 25.78
CA ALA A 166 -3.23 8.10 25.29
C ALA A 166 -3.19 9.45 26.04
N GLU A 167 -2.82 9.44 27.33
CA GLU A 167 -2.67 10.66 28.12
C GLU A 167 -1.51 11.52 27.62
N TYR A 168 -0.33 10.92 27.43
CA TYR A 168 0.83 11.63 26.87
C TYR A 168 0.54 12.13 25.45
N LEU A 169 -0.09 11.30 24.63
CA LEU A 169 -0.53 11.71 23.29
C LEU A 169 -1.45 12.94 23.35
N ASN A 170 -2.46 12.93 24.22
CA ASN A 170 -3.39 14.04 24.38
C ASN A 170 -2.68 15.31 24.88
N ASN A 171 -1.75 15.18 25.83
CA ASN A 171 -0.98 16.31 26.36
C ASN A 171 -0.15 16.97 25.25
N ILE A 172 0.56 16.19 24.44
CA ILE A 172 1.36 16.69 23.31
C ILE A 172 0.47 17.37 22.26
N LEU A 173 -0.68 16.79 21.94
CA LEU A 173 -1.61 17.37 20.96
C LEU A 173 -2.31 18.64 21.47
N SER A 174 -2.56 18.74 22.78
CA SER A 174 -3.26 19.87 23.41
C SER A 174 -2.36 21.10 23.61
N GLN A 175 -1.04 20.92 23.69
CA GLN A 175 -0.07 21.99 23.87
C GLN A 175 0.16 22.87 22.63
N LYS A 176 -0.57 22.65 21.52
CA LYS A 176 -0.25 23.30 20.22
C LYS A 176 -0.55 24.80 20.16
N SER A 177 0.48 25.60 20.44
CA SER A 177 0.99 26.60 19.47
C SER A 177 1.90 25.88 18.46
N LYS A 178 1.83 26.24 17.17
CA LYS A 178 2.55 25.57 16.06
C LYS A 178 4.10 25.66 16.13
N SER A 179 4.67 26.39 17.08
CA SER A 179 6.10 26.78 17.08
C SER A 179 7.02 26.01 18.03
N GLU A 180 6.53 25.12 18.90
CA GLU A 180 7.31 24.74 20.10
C GLU A 180 7.61 23.25 20.29
N ILE A 181 7.12 22.34 19.45
CA ILE A 181 7.45 20.92 19.62
C ILE A 181 8.81 20.62 18.98
N LYS A 182 9.88 20.89 19.74
CA LYS A 182 11.23 20.44 19.44
C LYS A 182 11.41 18.99 19.88
N SER A 183 12.09 18.19 19.05
CA SER A 183 12.58 16.87 19.40
C SER A 183 13.60 16.99 20.54
N GLU A 184 13.33 16.34 21.68
CA GLU A 184 14.35 15.99 22.67
C GLU A 184 15.16 14.77 22.20
#